data_AF-A0A1C8XRW8-F1
#
_entry.id   AF-A0A1C8XRW8-F1
#
_cell.length_a   1.000
_cell.length_b   1.000
_cell.length_c   1.000
_cell.angle_alpha   90.00
_cell.angle_beta   90.00
_cell.angle_gamma   90.00
#
_symmetry.space_group_name_H-M   'P 1'
#
loop_
_entity.id
_entity.type
_entity.pdbx_description
1 polymer ?
#
loop_
_entity_poly.entity_id
_entity_poly.type
_entity_poly.pdbx_seq_one_letter_code
_entity_poly.pdbx_strand_id
1 'polypeptide(L)'
;MYTQLVLFYVYMFICLLFLVPLSYLISIELFYIFYSIILCYTNYEVNKLNQGKFLSFFNLYTKRKQWFLCISMLEFIYHQQFFIPVITCKYLAYCYKNLDYLKLAEYYYLQALSYAPSNIYILQNLVELYKKSNDDIKAEEINNRIVLLNLS
;
A
#
# COMPACT_ATOMS: atom_id res chain seq x y z
N MET A 1 -3.04 51.27 5.07
CA MET A 1 -1.74 50.57 4.99
C MET A 1 -1.39 49.84 6.29
N TYR A 2 -1.42 50.50 7.46
CA TYR A 2 -1.12 49.86 8.76
C TYR A 2 -2.08 48.71 9.13
N THR A 3 -3.37 48.87 8.89
CA THR A 3 -4.40 47.86 9.18
C THR A 3 -4.24 46.59 8.33
N GLN A 4 -3.76 46.73 7.09
CA GLN A 4 -3.49 45.59 6.19
C GLN A 4 -2.28 44.79 6.66
N LEU A 5 -1.24 45.46 7.17
CA LEU A 5 -0.07 44.81 7.77
C LEU A 5 -0.46 44.04 9.02
N VAL A 6 -1.27 44.62 9.91
CA VAL A 6 -1.76 43.94 11.12
C VAL A 6 -2.58 42.68 10.77
N LEU A 7 -3.47 42.77 9.78
CA LEU A 7 -4.26 41.63 9.33
C LEU A 7 -3.38 40.49 8.79
N PHE A 8 -2.33 40.84 8.05
CA PHE A 8 -1.35 39.87 7.54
C PHE A 8 -0.60 39.16 8.67
N TYR A 9 -0.15 39.89 9.69
CA TYR A 9 0.55 39.28 10.84
C TYR A 9 -0.37 38.35 11.65
N VAL A 10 -1.63 38.73 11.86
CA VAL A 10 -2.62 37.88 12.55
C VAL A 10 -2.87 36.60 11.75
N TYR A 11 -3.00 36.70 10.43
CA TYR A 11 -3.16 35.54 9.56
C TYR A 11 -1.95 34.59 9.65
N MET A 12 -0.73 35.12 9.53
CA MET A 12 0.50 34.33 9.65
C MET A 12 0.61 33.65 11.03
N PHE A 13 0.20 34.34 12.09
CA PHE A 13 0.19 33.78 13.44
C PHE A 13 -0.79 32.62 13.58
N ILE A 14 -2.01 32.75 13.04
CA ILE A 14 -3.01 31.68 13.04
C ILE A 14 -2.49 30.46 12.24
N CYS A 15 -1.92 30.69 11.05
CA CYS A 15 -1.32 29.60 10.27
C CYS A 15 -0.23 28.87 11.04
N LEU A 16 0.68 29.60 11.70
CA LEU A 16 1.73 28.99 12.52
C LEU A 16 1.18 28.16 13.67
N LEU A 17 0.10 28.62 14.31
CA LEU A 17 -0.56 27.93 15.41
C LEU A 17 -1.08 26.53 15.00
N PHE A 18 -1.48 26.36 13.74
CA PHE A 18 -1.87 25.06 13.17
C PHE A 18 -0.68 24.26 12.62
N LEU A 19 0.28 24.92 11.97
CA LEU A 19 1.40 24.26 11.31
C LEU A 19 2.37 23.62 12.30
N VAL A 20 2.64 24.26 13.45
CA VAL A 20 3.56 23.73 14.47
C VAL A 20 3.10 22.37 15.01
N PRO A 21 1.87 22.21 15.56
CA PRO A 21 1.42 20.91 16.06
C PRO A 21 1.32 19.85 14.96
N LEU A 22 0.92 20.24 13.74
CA LEU A 22 0.88 19.32 12.60
C LEU A 22 2.28 18.81 12.24
N SER A 23 3.26 19.71 12.16
CA SER A 23 4.65 19.36 11.87
C SER A 23 5.26 18.45 12.95
N TYR A 24 4.89 18.68 14.22
CA TYR A 24 5.33 17.87 15.35
C TYR A 24 4.79 16.44 15.26
N LEU A 25 3.50 16.28 14.96
CA LEU A 25 2.88 14.96 14.79
C LEU A 25 3.54 14.18 13.64
N ILE A 26 3.76 14.84 12.50
CA ILE A 26 4.45 14.23 11.35
C ILE A 26 5.88 13.82 11.73
N SER A 27 6.57 14.66 12.50
CA SER A 27 7.94 14.39 12.95
C SER A 27 8.03 13.18 13.87
N ILE A 28 7.05 12.97 14.77
CA ILE A 28 6.99 11.79 15.64
C ILE A 28 6.81 10.52 14.81
N GLU A 29 5.85 10.50 13.89
CA GLU A 29 5.58 9.33 13.04
C GLU A 29 6.82 8.98 12.21
N LEU A 30 7.46 9.98 11.59
CA LEU A 30 8.71 9.78 10.86
C LEU A 30 9.82 9.23 11.76
N PHE A 31 9.98 9.78 12.97
CA PHE A 31 10.98 9.29 13.91
C PHE A 31 10.74 7.82 14.30
N TYR A 32 9.48 7.42 14.51
CA TYR A 32 9.12 6.04 14.84
C TYR A 32 9.45 5.09 13.68
N ILE A 33 9.18 5.52 12.44
CA ILE A 33 9.56 4.78 11.23
C ILE A 33 11.09 4.64 11.15
N PHE A 34 11.84 5.74 11.27
CA PHE A 34 13.31 5.69 11.23
C PHE A 34 13.89 4.80 12.33
N TYR A 35 13.38 4.92 13.55
CA TYR A 35 13.79 4.08 14.66
C TYR A 35 13.53 2.59 14.37
N SER A 36 12.34 2.27 13.84
CA SER A 36 12.00 0.89 13.45
C SER A 36 12.93 0.34 12.35
N ILE A 37 13.29 1.16 11.37
CA ILE A 37 14.23 0.79 10.30
C ILE A 37 15.63 0.53 10.87
N ILE A 38 16.14 1.41 11.75
CA ILE A 38 17.46 1.26 12.37
C ILE A 38 17.51 0.01 13.26
N LEU A 39 16.46 -0.26 14.02
CA LEU A 39 16.37 -1.44 14.88
C LEU A 39 16.27 -2.72 14.04
N CYS A 40 15.55 -2.67 12.91
CA CYS A 40 15.50 -3.75 11.93
C CYS A 40 16.85 -3.93 11.20
N TYR A 41 17.64 -2.88 11.01
CA TYR A 41 18.96 -2.97 10.41
C TYR A 41 20.01 -3.54 11.37
N THR A 42 19.92 -3.22 12.66
CA THR A 42 20.95 -3.58 13.65
C THR A 42 20.74 -4.95 14.31
N ASN A 43 19.50 -5.45 14.40
CA ASN A 43 19.18 -6.61 15.25
C ASN A 43 18.56 -7.82 14.52
N TYR A 44 18.64 -7.89 13.20
CA TYR A 44 17.82 -8.84 12.46
C TYR A 44 18.65 -9.99 11.87
N GLU A 45 18.70 -11.10 12.59
CA GLU A 45 18.86 -12.42 11.97
C GLU A 45 17.59 -12.72 11.14
N VAL A 46 17.55 -12.18 9.91
CA VAL A 46 16.35 -12.25 9.04
C VAL A 46 16.03 -13.64 8.52
N ASN A 47 16.90 -14.60 8.77
CA ASN A 47 16.79 -15.96 8.25
C ASN A 47 15.65 -16.79 8.87
N LYS A 48 14.83 -16.22 9.76
CA LYS A 48 13.69 -16.91 10.39
C LYS A 48 12.37 -16.11 10.39
N LEU A 49 12.18 -15.19 9.44
CA LEU A 49 10.85 -14.61 9.23
C LEU A 49 9.89 -15.69 8.68
N ASN A 50 9.13 -16.31 9.59
CA ASN A 50 8.12 -17.29 9.21
C ASN A 50 6.97 -16.57 8.48
N GLN A 51 6.81 -16.87 7.20
CA GLN A 51 5.75 -16.32 6.34
C GLN A 51 4.36 -16.42 6.96
N GLY A 52 4.07 -17.50 7.72
CA GLY A 52 2.80 -17.67 8.42
C GLY A 52 2.57 -16.64 9.53
N LYS A 53 3.62 -16.28 10.29
CA LYS A 53 3.53 -15.22 11.31
C LYS A 53 3.39 -13.84 10.67
N PHE A 54 4.07 -13.60 9.54
CA PHE A 54 3.89 -12.36 8.81
C PHE A 54 2.44 -12.19 8.33
N LEU A 55 1.86 -13.25 7.75
CA LEU A 55 0.46 -13.24 7.31
C LEU A 55 -0.52 -12.95 8.46
N SER A 56 -0.27 -13.48 9.66
CA SER A 56 -1.13 -13.18 10.82
C SER A 56 -1.02 -11.72 11.25
N PHE A 57 0.18 -11.13 11.27
CA PHE A 57 0.37 -9.70 11.52
C PHE A 57 -0.29 -8.84 10.44
N PHE A 58 -0.08 -9.16 9.17
CA PHE A 58 -0.72 -8.46 8.06
C PHE A 58 -2.24 -8.50 8.17
N ASN A 59 -2.83 -9.66 8.48
CA ASN A 59 -4.27 -9.80 8.70
C ASN A 59 -4.77 -8.97 9.88
N LEU A 60 -3.97 -8.83 10.94
CA LEU A 60 -4.31 -7.99 12.09
C LEU A 60 -4.28 -6.50 11.72
N TYR A 61 -3.24 -6.06 11.01
CA TYR A 61 -3.10 -4.65 10.59
C TYR A 61 -4.13 -4.23 9.54
N THR A 62 -4.47 -5.11 8.60
CA THR A 62 -5.54 -4.89 7.63
C THR A 62 -6.92 -4.80 8.30
N LYS A 63 -7.21 -5.65 9.31
CA LYS A 63 -8.43 -5.52 10.13
C LYS A 63 -8.51 -4.17 10.86
N ARG A 64 -7.37 -3.63 11.29
CA ARG A 64 -7.27 -2.30 11.91
C ARG A 64 -7.23 -1.15 10.90
N LYS A 65 -7.33 -1.41 9.60
CA LYS A 65 -7.24 -0.43 8.51
C LYS A 65 -5.95 0.41 8.53
N GLN A 66 -4.86 -0.15 9.07
CA GLN A 66 -3.55 0.50 9.09
C GLN A 66 -2.83 0.26 7.75
N TRP A 67 -3.41 0.80 6.67
CA TRP A 67 -3.01 0.48 5.30
C TRP A 67 -1.59 0.93 4.96
N PHE A 68 -1.18 2.12 5.40
CA PHE A 68 0.19 2.61 5.16
C PHE A 68 1.24 1.70 5.78
N LEU A 69 1.02 1.28 7.04
CA LEU A 69 1.93 0.36 7.71
C LEU A 69 1.99 -1.00 7.00
N CYS A 70 0.85 -1.51 6.52
CA CYS A 70 0.80 -2.71 5.69
C CYS A 70 1.63 -2.56 4.40
N ILE A 71 1.49 -1.43 3.69
CA ILE A 71 2.23 -1.13 2.46
C ILE A 71 3.73 -1.05 2.75
N SER A 72 4.14 -0.28 3.75
CA SER A 72 5.56 -0.13 4.11
C SER A 72 6.21 -1.47 4.44
N MET A 73 5.53 -2.33 5.21
CA MET A 73 6.05 -3.68 5.51
C MET A 73 6.16 -4.54 4.26
N LEU A 74 5.13 -4.54 3.40
CA LEU A 74 5.12 -5.35 2.18
C LEU A 74 6.17 -4.88 1.17
N GLU A 75 6.36 -3.59 0.99
CA GLU A 75 7.40 -3.05 0.11
C GLU A 75 8.80 -3.38 0.63
N PHE A 76 9.03 -3.27 1.94
CA PHE A 76 10.29 -3.67 2.55
C PHE A 76 10.59 -5.15 2.27
N ILE A 77 9.61 -6.03 2.46
CA ILE A 77 9.72 -7.47 2.17
C ILE A 77 9.96 -7.72 0.68
N TYR A 78 9.26 -6.98 -0.18
CA TYR A 78 9.40 -7.11 -1.63
C TYR A 78 10.83 -6.77 -2.07
N HIS A 79 11.37 -5.66 -1.57
CA HIS A 79 12.74 -5.21 -1.87
C HIS A 79 13.80 -6.21 -1.38
N GLN A 80 13.59 -6.78 -0.19
CA GLN A 80 14.52 -7.75 0.39
C GLN A 80 14.32 -9.18 -0.13
N GLN A 81 13.33 -9.41 -0.99
CA GLN A 81 13.00 -10.72 -1.58
C GLN A 81 12.75 -11.84 -0.55
N PHE A 82 12.27 -11.51 0.65
CA PHE A 82 12.08 -12.50 1.71
C PHE A 82 10.93 -13.49 1.46
N PHE A 83 9.94 -13.10 0.66
CA PHE A 83 8.76 -13.93 0.37
C PHE A 83 8.49 -14.07 -1.13
N ILE A 84 7.62 -15.03 -1.46
CA ILE A 84 7.19 -15.31 -2.83
C ILE A 84 6.61 -14.03 -3.45
N PRO A 85 7.18 -13.53 -4.56
CA PRO A 85 6.84 -12.22 -5.11
C PRO A 85 5.37 -12.13 -5.53
N VAL A 86 4.78 -13.22 -6.01
CA VAL A 86 3.33 -13.32 -6.33
C VAL A 86 2.47 -12.93 -5.13
N ILE A 87 2.80 -13.45 -3.94
CA ILE A 87 1.98 -13.26 -2.74
C ILE A 87 2.12 -11.82 -2.24
N THR A 88 3.33 -11.29 -2.23
CA THR A 88 3.61 -9.91 -1.80
C THR A 88 2.93 -8.91 -2.73
N CYS A 89 3.06 -9.08 -4.05
CA CYS A 89 2.40 -8.20 -5.04
C CYS A 89 0.87 -8.26 -4.91
N LYS A 90 0.30 -9.46 -4.71
CA LYS A 90 -1.15 -9.62 -4.48
C LYS A 90 -1.63 -8.81 -3.27
N TYR A 91 -0.88 -8.83 -2.16
CA TYR A 91 -1.26 -8.06 -0.97
C TYR A 91 -1.02 -6.56 -1.11
N LEU A 92 0.04 -6.13 -1.81
CA LEU A 92 0.25 -4.72 -2.15
C LEU A 92 -0.92 -4.18 -2.97
N ALA A 93 -1.30 -4.91 -4.03
CA ALA A 93 -2.45 -4.56 -4.87
C ALA A 93 -3.74 -4.44 -4.05
N TYR A 94 -3.98 -5.37 -3.13
CA TYR A 94 -5.12 -5.32 -2.21
C TYR A 94 -5.10 -4.08 -1.31
N CYS A 95 -3.94 -3.72 -0.74
CA CYS A 95 -3.82 -2.51 0.08
C CYS A 95 -4.09 -1.24 -0.73
N TYR A 96 -3.52 -1.11 -1.94
CA TYR A 96 -3.77 0.05 -2.80
C TYR A 96 -5.21 0.14 -3.30
N LYS A 97 -5.84 -1.00 -3.63
CA LYS A 97 -7.27 -1.07 -4.01
C LYS A 97 -8.19 -0.53 -2.91
N ASN A 98 -7.86 -0.83 -1.64
CA ASN A 98 -8.64 -0.37 -0.48
C ASN A 98 -8.40 1.11 -0.13
N LEU A 99 -7.32 1.71 -0.63
CA LEU A 99 -7.04 3.13 -0.53
C LEU A 99 -7.47 3.92 -1.78
N ASP A 100 -8.21 3.29 -2.70
CA ASP A 100 -8.65 3.87 -3.99
C ASP A 100 -7.52 4.30 -4.94
N TYR A 101 -6.28 3.85 -4.71
CA TYR A 101 -5.16 4.03 -5.63
C TYR A 101 -5.21 3.00 -6.76
N LEU A 102 -6.22 3.08 -7.61
CA LEU A 102 -6.55 2.04 -8.60
C LEU A 102 -5.39 1.74 -9.58
N LYS A 103 -4.66 2.75 -10.04
CA LYS A 103 -3.51 2.56 -10.95
C LYS A 103 -2.36 1.77 -10.30
N LEU A 104 -2.07 2.03 -9.03
CA LEU A 104 -1.05 1.29 -8.29
C LEU A 104 -1.52 -0.14 -8.01
N ALA A 105 -2.80 -0.32 -7.69
CA ALA A 105 -3.38 -1.64 -7.54
C ALA A 105 -3.31 -2.47 -8.83
N GLU A 106 -3.63 -1.87 -9.99
CA GLU A 106 -3.49 -2.47 -11.32
C GLU A 106 -2.04 -2.91 -11.56
N TYR A 107 -1.08 -2.00 -11.34
CA TYR A 107 0.35 -2.28 -11.50
C TYR A 107 0.78 -3.53 -10.72
N TYR A 108 0.44 -3.62 -9.43
CA TYR A 108 0.84 -4.77 -8.62
C TYR A 108 0.07 -6.05 -8.96
N TYR A 109 -1.18 -5.97 -9.41
CA TYR A 109 -1.89 -7.16 -9.90
C TYR A 109 -1.27 -7.69 -11.20
N LEU A 110 -0.93 -6.81 -12.15
CA LEU A 110 -0.25 -7.20 -13.39
C LEU A 110 1.14 -7.79 -13.10
N GLN A 111 1.88 -7.20 -12.15
CA GLN A 111 3.16 -7.73 -11.68
C GLN A 111 2.99 -9.10 -11.01
N ALA A 112 1.93 -9.31 -10.23
CA ALA A 112 1.65 -10.63 -9.66
C ALA A 112 1.32 -11.67 -10.76
N LEU A 113 0.61 -11.26 -11.81
CA LEU A 113 0.29 -12.11 -12.98
C LEU A 113 1.49 -12.40 -13.87
N SER A 114 2.52 -11.55 -13.91
CA SER A 114 3.75 -11.89 -14.63
C SER A 114 4.49 -13.07 -14.01
N TYR A 115 4.34 -13.26 -12.69
CA TYR A 115 4.88 -14.43 -11.99
C TYR A 115 3.94 -15.65 -12.01
N ALA A 116 2.63 -15.42 -11.99
CA ALA A 116 1.62 -16.49 -11.96
C ALA A 116 0.46 -16.17 -12.93
N PRO A 117 0.65 -16.38 -14.25
CA PRO A 117 -0.27 -15.90 -15.28
C PRO A 117 -1.63 -16.62 -15.29
N SER A 118 -1.69 -17.83 -14.73
CA SER A 118 -2.92 -18.64 -14.63
C SER A 118 -3.63 -18.48 -13.28
N ASN A 119 -3.20 -17.54 -12.42
CA ASN A 119 -3.79 -17.39 -11.10
C ASN A 119 -5.18 -16.74 -11.17
N ILE A 120 -6.22 -17.58 -11.16
CA ILE A 120 -7.63 -17.17 -11.27
C ILE A 120 -8.01 -16.14 -10.20
N TYR A 121 -7.54 -16.29 -8.96
CA TYR A 121 -7.86 -15.36 -7.88
C TYR A 121 -7.33 -13.95 -8.16
N ILE A 122 -6.14 -13.83 -8.76
CA ILE A 122 -5.56 -12.53 -9.12
C ILE A 122 -6.34 -11.92 -10.29
N LEU A 123 -6.68 -12.73 -11.30
CA LEU A 123 -7.49 -12.29 -12.44
C LEU A 123 -8.87 -11.79 -12.00
N GLN A 124 -9.55 -12.51 -11.10
CA GLN A 124 -10.84 -12.09 -10.54
C GLN A 124 -10.74 -10.75 -9.80
N ASN A 125 -9.71 -10.57 -8.98
CA ASN A 125 -9.48 -9.30 -8.28
C ASN A 125 -9.20 -8.14 -9.25
N LEU A 126 -8.52 -8.41 -10.37
CA LEU A 126 -8.25 -7.43 -11.41
C LEU A 126 -9.53 -7.04 -12.17
N VAL A 127 -10.43 -7.99 -12.43
CA VAL A 127 -11.77 -7.71 -13.00
C VAL A 127 -12.56 -6.80 -12.06
N GLU A 128 -12.59 -7.08 -10.76
CA GLU A 128 -13.26 -6.22 -9.79
C GLU A 128 -12.66 -4.80 -9.76
N LEU A 129 -11.33 -4.70 -9.88
CA LEU A 129 -10.65 -3.41 -9.96
C LEU A 129 -11.09 -2.61 -11.20
N TYR A 130 -11.12 -3.26 -12.37
CA TYR A 130 -11.53 -2.61 -13.62
C TYR A 130 -13.00 -2.20 -13.62
N LYS A 131 -13.89 -3.03 -13.06
CA LYS A 131 -15.28 -2.65 -12.83
C LYS A 131 -15.39 -1.42 -11.91
N LYS A 132 -14.57 -1.36 -10.86
CA LYS A 132 -14.52 -0.20 -9.95
C LYS A 132 -13.99 1.06 -10.62
N SER A 133 -13.12 0.94 -11.63
CA SER A 133 -12.62 2.07 -12.42
C SER A 133 -13.48 2.41 -13.65
N ASN A 134 -14.62 1.74 -13.86
CA ASN A 134 -15.45 1.82 -15.07
C ASN A 134 -14.68 1.51 -16.38
N ASP A 135 -13.68 0.64 -16.31
CA ASP A 135 -12.91 0.17 -17.47
C ASP A 135 -13.45 -1.19 -17.94
N ASP A 136 -14.67 -1.18 -18.47
CA ASP A 136 -15.41 -2.40 -18.82
C ASP A 136 -14.72 -3.21 -19.92
N ILE A 137 -13.99 -2.55 -20.83
CA ILE A 137 -13.25 -3.20 -21.91
C ILE A 137 -12.15 -4.10 -21.33
N LYS A 138 -11.32 -3.56 -20.42
CA LYS A 138 -10.30 -4.38 -19.76
C LYS A 138 -10.90 -5.45 -18.86
N ALA A 139 -12.03 -5.15 -18.20
CA ALA A 139 -12.73 -6.14 -17.39
C ALA A 139 -13.19 -7.35 -18.23
N GLU A 140 -13.73 -7.10 -19.42
CA GLU A 140 -14.16 -8.13 -20.36
C GLU A 140 -12.97 -8.97 -20.88
N GLU A 141 -11.86 -8.32 -21.24
CA GLU A 141 -10.64 -9.01 -21.69
C GLU A 141 -10.14 -10.01 -20.64
N ILE A 142 -10.07 -9.59 -19.36
CA ILE A 142 -9.63 -10.48 -18.28
C ILE A 142 -10.66 -11.59 -18.01
N ASN A 143 -11.97 -11.32 -18.10
CA ASN A 143 -12.99 -12.36 -17.96
C ASN A 143 -12.86 -13.44 -19.04
N ASN A 144 -12.64 -13.04 -20.29
CA ASN A 144 -12.41 -13.98 -21.39
C ASN A 144 -11.19 -14.86 -21.12
N ARG A 145 -10.12 -14.29 -20.59
CA ARG A 145 -8.93 -15.05 -20.16
C ARG A 145 -9.25 -16.05 -19.05
N ILE A 146 -10.07 -15.68 -18.06
CA ILE A 146 -10.50 -16.61 -16.98
C ILE A 146 -11.30 -17.77 -17.57
N VAL A 147 -12.23 -17.50 -18.49
CA VAL A 147 -13.04 -18.54 -19.16
C VAL A 147 -12.15 -19.52 -19.91
N LEU A 148 -11.18 -19.04 -20.68
CA LEU A 148 -10.23 -19.89 -21.40
C LEU A 148 -9.42 -20.80 -20.47
N LEU A 149 -8.98 -20.29 -19.32
CA LEU A 149 -8.23 -21.07 -18.32
C LEU A 149 -9.09 -22.13 -17.59
N ASN A 150 -10.40 -21.93 -17.48
CA ASN A 150 -11.31 -22.91 -16.88
C ASN A 150 -11.70 -24.04 -17.84
N LEU A 151 -11.49 -23.84 -19.15
CA LEU A 151 -11.76 -24.83 -20.19
C LEU A 151 -10.54 -25.71 -20.52
N SER A 152 -9.34 -25.32 -20.05
CA SER A 152 -8.07 -26.04 -20.21
C SER A 152 -7.76 -26.95 -19.04
#